data_AF-A0A7S0UHX8-F1
#
_entry.id   AF-A0A7S0UHX8-F1
#
_cell.length_a   1.000
_cell.length_b   1.000
_cell.length_c   1.000
_cell.angle_alpha   90.00
_cell.angle_beta   90.00
_cell.angle_gamma   90.00
#
_symmetry.space_group_name_H-M   'P 1'
#
loop_
_entity.id
_entity.type
_entity.pdbx_description
1 polymer ?
#
loop_
_entity_poly.entity_id
_entity_poly.type
_entity_poly.pdbx_seq_one_letter_code
_entity_poly.pdbx_strand_id
1 'polypeptide(L)'
;SLSLGSSGIKLRCFGFSDRLPDLALQVLDDFFSGEFLKDEKFFLSSKDRLIRGLRTYFESRRADSHARYYRNALLCLEDQGVDESLEIALVSTFEDIVEHHRTILGDQERSVNCLFSGNVSSTEATDFFSSAKSKIRIAYKSQTPEEFDDEAKTLIKNGIFERQLHQGENIELHFNTKNAQEENGAVLCTYQSAIPSFKGENFSQPLALHSSSAIRLLCHILREPLFNSLRTKQQLGYIVSSSYEIGISSQSNENGQVPLTTPLDFISINVLSQKMAPPDIVDRIDEFIQAFRKSLETMPESEINDHAESLATKLLKPIQKLQTEASLHNARIERYGPEVYCRLKQGSDVSGEDIQVGSSGDSKKIPWNTTKALASTIRGLGRQDLLETFDRMTHPSTRSRLVSCVYGKKFPLKEGSDRGTSIVSSTAPSAPQASSSALSFDRFFPKKIKTTKIVDSFPDLLKHRSVLPKFSPAGPSTKANPNAGILFTMQKHHRRAFVVGLGLFGATIVGVTMMNHYSGDRSQRRPRSELTK
;
A
#
# COMPACT_ATOMS: atom_id res chain seq x y z
N SER A 1 -5.76 1.45 -22.73
CA SER A 1 -4.49 1.42 -21.96
C SER A 1 -4.18 -0.03 -21.63
N LEU A 2 -3.08 -0.54 -22.18
CA LEU A 2 -2.53 -1.85 -21.85
C LEU A 2 -1.35 -1.66 -20.88
N SER A 3 -1.27 -2.45 -19.83
CA SER A 3 -0.24 -2.30 -18.80
C SER A 3 0.07 -3.62 -18.11
N LEU A 4 1.28 -3.77 -17.56
CA LEU A 4 1.61 -4.87 -16.66
C LEU A 4 1.21 -4.50 -15.22
N GLY A 5 0.50 -5.40 -14.56
CA GLY A 5 0.18 -5.36 -13.13
C GLY A 5 0.90 -6.48 -12.37
N SER A 6 0.73 -6.50 -11.05
CA SER A 6 1.38 -7.48 -10.15
C SER A 6 0.96 -8.93 -10.42
N SER A 7 -0.27 -9.12 -10.88
CA SER A 7 -0.78 -10.43 -11.29
C SER A 7 -0.53 -10.72 -12.76
N GLY A 8 -0.47 -9.72 -13.64
CA GLY A 8 -0.09 -9.85 -15.06
C GLY A 8 -0.66 -8.73 -15.93
N ILE A 9 -0.98 -8.99 -17.20
CA ILE A 9 -1.44 -8.00 -18.18
C ILE A 9 -2.83 -7.47 -17.83
N LYS A 10 -2.99 -6.14 -17.89
CA LYS A 10 -4.26 -5.44 -17.69
C LYS A 10 -4.59 -4.57 -18.88
N LEU A 11 -5.71 -4.85 -19.55
CA LEU A 11 -6.31 -3.98 -20.54
C LEU A 11 -7.42 -3.16 -19.88
N ARG A 12 -7.30 -1.84 -19.95
CA ARG A 12 -8.32 -0.87 -19.53
C ARG A 12 -8.73 -0.02 -20.71
N CYS A 13 -9.98 -0.14 -21.13
CA CYS A 13 -10.56 0.69 -22.18
C CYS A 13 -11.73 1.48 -21.58
N PHE A 14 -11.76 2.78 -21.85
CA PHE A 14 -12.81 3.66 -21.39
C PHE A 14 -13.10 4.73 -22.45
N GLY A 15 -14.34 5.18 -22.57
CA GLY A 15 -14.78 6.09 -23.64
C GLY A 15 -16.17 5.72 -24.14
N PHE A 16 -16.73 6.41 -25.13
CA PHE A 16 -18.10 6.15 -25.62
C PHE A 16 -18.35 4.68 -25.99
N SER A 17 -19.52 4.14 -25.61
CA SER A 17 -19.86 2.71 -25.73
C SER A 17 -19.87 2.22 -27.18
N ASP A 18 -20.25 3.05 -28.13
CA ASP A 18 -20.61 2.67 -29.50
C ASP A 18 -19.50 1.91 -30.26
N ARG A 19 -18.23 2.28 -30.03
CA ARG A 19 -17.05 1.66 -30.67
C ARG A 19 -16.02 1.13 -29.69
N LEU A 20 -16.36 1.14 -28.41
CA LEU A 20 -15.45 0.73 -27.35
C LEU A 20 -15.11 -0.78 -27.44
N PRO A 21 -16.09 -1.67 -27.66
CA PRO A 21 -15.84 -3.11 -27.82
C PRO A 21 -14.90 -3.38 -29.00
N ASP A 22 -15.19 -2.77 -30.15
CA ASP A 22 -14.39 -2.90 -31.38
C ASP A 22 -12.94 -2.49 -31.14
N LEU A 23 -12.72 -1.34 -30.50
CA LEU A 23 -11.38 -0.84 -30.18
C LEU A 23 -10.63 -1.80 -29.25
N ALA A 24 -11.28 -2.35 -28.22
CA ALA A 24 -10.60 -3.26 -27.32
C ALA A 24 -10.27 -4.62 -27.93
N LEU A 25 -11.15 -5.13 -28.81
CA LEU A 25 -10.87 -6.32 -29.58
C LEU A 25 -9.70 -6.10 -30.54
N GLN A 26 -9.62 -4.94 -31.19
CA GLN A 26 -8.48 -4.56 -32.03
C GLN A 26 -7.18 -4.49 -31.22
N VAL A 27 -7.19 -3.82 -30.05
CA VAL A 27 -6.00 -3.73 -29.19
C VAL A 27 -5.53 -5.11 -28.71
N LEU A 28 -6.47 -6.03 -28.47
CA LEU A 28 -6.14 -7.42 -28.15
C LEU A 28 -5.50 -8.14 -29.34
N ASP A 29 -6.05 -8.00 -30.54
CA ASP A 29 -5.48 -8.58 -31.76
C ASP A 29 -4.06 -8.07 -32.03
N ASP A 30 -3.86 -6.75 -31.93
CA ASP A 30 -2.56 -6.11 -32.11
C ASP A 30 -1.54 -6.60 -31.07
N PHE A 31 -1.97 -6.84 -29.84
CA PHE A 31 -1.10 -7.39 -28.80
C PHE A 31 -0.77 -8.87 -29.05
N PHE A 32 -1.75 -9.68 -29.41
CA PHE A 32 -1.57 -11.12 -29.63
C PHE A 32 -0.81 -11.45 -30.92
N SER A 33 -0.94 -10.62 -31.96
CA SER A 33 -0.19 -10.77 -33.21
C SER A 33 1.31 -10.56 -33.02
N GLY A 34 1.71 -9.78 -32.01
CA GLY A 34 3.10 -9.43 -31.76
C GLY A 34 3.74 -8.58 -32.86
N GLU A 35 2.96 -7.94 -33.74
CA GLU A 35 3.51 -7.17 -34.86
C GLU A 35 4.40 -6.02 -34.40
N PHE A 36 4.08 -5.42 -33.26
CA PHE A 36 4.89 -4.37 -32.64
C PHE A 36 6.27 -4.85 -32.18
N LEU A 37 6.48 -6.17 -32.06
CA LEU A 37 7.75 -6.82 -31.74
C LEU A 37 8.54 -7.22 -32.99
N LYS A 38 8.20 -6.71 -34.17
CA LYS A 38 9.00 -6.88 -35.40
C LYS A 38 10.03 -5.74 -35.59
N ASP A 39 9.80 -4.58 -34.98
CA ASP A 39 10.69 -3.42 -35.09
C ASP A 39 11.44 -3.18 -33.76
N GLU A 40 12.74 -3.46 -33.77
CA GLU A 40 13.64 -3.29 -32.63
C GLU A 40 13.71 -1.84 -32.13
N LYS A 41 13.38 -0.84 -32.97
CA LYS A 41 13.44 0.58 -32.60
C LYS A 41 12.53 0.91 -31.41
N PHE A 42 11.35 0.30 -31.31
CA PHE A 42 10.43 0.51 -30.19
C PHE A 42 10.99 -0.05 -28.88
N PHE A 43 11.69 -1.17 -28.96
CA PHE A 43 12.41 -1.76 -27.84
C PHE A 43 13.54 -0.84 -27.37
N LEU A 44 14.42 -0.39 -28.28
CA LEU A 44 15.55 0.47 -27.95
C LEU A 44 15.09 1.77 -27.26
N SER A 45 14.09 2.44 -27.81
CA SER A 45 13.51 3.67 -27.22
C SER A 45 12.88 3.43 -25.85
N SER A 46 12.19 2.31 -25.67
CA SER A 46 11.54 1.97 -24.40
C SER A 46 12.54 1.54 -23.33
N LYS A 47 13.56 0.77 -23.70
CA LYS A 47 14.68 0.36 -22.84
C LYS A 47 15.49 1.59 -22.40
N ASP A 48 15.83 2.49 -23.31
CA ASP A 48 16.53 3.74 -22.97
C ASP A 48 15.73 4.59 -21.96
N ARG A 49 14.43 4.78 -22.21
CA ARG A 49 13.54 5.52 -21.30
C ARG A 49 13.45 4.85 -19.92
N LEU A 50 13.35 3.52 -19.86
CA LEU A 50 13.35 2.76 -18.60
C LEU A 50 14.67 2.93 -17.84
N ILE A 51 15.81 2.75 -18.51
CA ILE A 51 17.14 2.89 -17.93
C ILE A 51 17.35 4.31 -17.41
N ARG A 52 17.00 5.35 -18.18
CA ARG A 52 17.07 6.74 -17.73
C ARG A 52 16.19 6.96 -16.49
N GLY A 53 14.99 6.41 -16.48
CA GLY A 53 14.08 6.50 -15.33
C GLY A 53 14.63 5.82 -14.07
N LEU A 54 15.26 4.65 -14.20
CA LEU A 54 15.86 3.92 -13.10
C LEU A 54 17.13 4.62 -12.57
N ARG A 55 18.04 5.05 -13.46
CA ARG A 55 19.26 5.80 -13.10
C ARG A 55 18.92 7.08 -12.32
N THR A 56 17.95 7.84 -12.82
CA THR A 56 17.57 9.12 -12.21
C THR A 56 16.55 8.97 -11.08
N TYR A 57 16.13 7.75 -10.73
CA TYR A 57 15.02 7.51 -9.79
C TYR A 57 15.25 8.21 -8.46
N PHE A 58 16.43 8.02 -7.87
CA PHE A 58 16.76 8.65 -6.59
C PHE A 58 17.22 10.10 -6.77
N GLU A 59 18.02 10.38 -7.79
CA GLU A 59 18.58 11.70 -8.07
C GLU A 59 17.51 12.77 -8.30
N SER A 60 16.38 12.39 -8.90
CA SER A 60 15.26 13.30 -9.21
C SER A 60 14.23 13.44 -8.09
N ARG A 61 14.34 12.65 -7.02
CA ARG A 61 13.33 12.56 -5.95
C ARG A 61 13.80 13.23 -4.67
N ARG A 62 12.81 13.73 -3.93
CA ARG A 62 13.00 14.31 -2.59
C ARG A 62 13.22 13.24 -1.53
N ALA A 63 13.78 13.62 -0.39
CA ALA A 63 14.03 12.73 0.75
C ALA A 63 12.77 12.02 1.26
N ASP A 64 11.58 12.64 1.25
CA ASP A 64 10.31 12.01 1.68
C ASP A 64 9.88 10.87 0.74
N SER A 65 10.21 10.99 -0.54
CA SER A 65 9.97 9.92 -1.51
C SER A 65 10.94 8.75 -1.33
N HIS A 66 12.18 9.02 -0.94
CA HIS A 66 13.15 7.98 -0.56
C HIS A 66 12.71 7.28 0.74
N ALA A 67 12.20 8.03 1.72
CA ALA A 67 11.72 7.47 2.99
C ALA A 67 10.57 6.47 2.76
N ARG A 68 9.62 6.83 1.88
CA ARG A 68 8.55 5.94 1.43
C ARG A 68 9.08 4.73 0.66
N TYR A 69 10.08 4.90 -0.20
CA TYR A 69 10.73 3.80 -0.90
C TYR A 69 11.30 2.76 0.07
N TYR A 70 12.11 3.17 1.05
CA TYR A 70 12.71 2.23 2.02
C TYR A 70 11.67 1.56 2.93
N ARG A 71 10.65 2.31 3.38
CA ARG A 71 9.51 1.74 4.12
C ARG A 71 8.86 0.62 3.30
N ASN A 72 8.51 0.92 2.06
CA ASN A 72 7.83 -0.03 1.18
C ASN A 72 8.76 -1.18 0.78
N ALA A 73 10.06 -0.97 0.65
CA ALA A 73 11.01 -2.05 0.37
C ALA A 73 11.05 -3.07 1.52
N LEU A 74 10.89 -2.62 2.78
CA LEU A 74 10.84 -3.51 3.94
C LEU A 74 9.48 -4.21 4.08
N LEU A 75 8.38 -3.44 3.99
CA LEU A 75 7.03 -3.96 4.24
C LEU A 75 6.42 -4.66 3.02
N CYS A 76 6.68 -4.15 1.82
CA CYS A 76 6.05 -4.57 0.57
C CYS A 76 7.00 -5.33 -0.37
N LEU A 77 6.42 -6.25 -1.14
CA LEU A 77 6.93 -6.86 -2.38
C LEU A 77 8.22 -7.69 -2.29
N GLU A 78 8.35 -8.64 -3.22
CA GLU A 78 9.63 -9.29 -3.57
C GLU A 78 10.45 -8.39 -4.53
N ASP A 79 10.45 -7.07 -4.30
CA ASP A 79 11.29 -6.16 -5.10
C ASP A 79 12.73 -6.28 -4.60
N GLN A 80 13.69 -6.42 -5.50
CA GLN A 80 15.11 -6.38 -5.15
C GLN A 80 15.72 -4.98 -5.25
N GLY A 81 14.87 -4.00 -5.57
CA GLY A 81 15.20 -2.60 -5.55
C GLY A 81 15.51 -2.03 -6.92
N VAL A 82 15.72 -0.72 -6.94
CA VAL A 82 15.96 0.04 -8.17
C VAL A 82 17.29 -0.36 -8.81
N ASP A 83 18.30 -0.65 -7.98
CA ASP A 83 19.65 -1.00 -8.44
C ASP A 83 19.63 -2.36 -9.18
N GLU A 84 19.01 -3.40 -8.62
CA GLU A 84 18.84 -4.69 -9.32
C GLU A 84 17.93 -4.56 -10.56
N SER A 85 16.85 -3.78 -10.47
CA SER A 85 15.99 -3.50 -11.64
C SER A 85 16.76 -2.85 -12.79
N LEU A 86 17.72 -1.97 -12.47
CA LEU A 86 18.59 -1.32 -13.45
C LEU A 86 19.58 -2.30 -14.08
N GLU A 87 20.20 -3.16 -13.27
CA GLU A 87 21.10 -4.22 -13.77
C GLU A 87 20.38 -5.15 -14.74
N ILE A 88 19.20 -5.64 -14.37
CA ILE A 88 18.35 -6.46 -15.23
C ILE A 88 17.99 -5.71 -16.52
N ALA A 89 17.56 -4.45 -16.42
CA ALA A 89 17.19 -3.66 -17.59
C ALA A 89 18.37 -3.43 -18.55
N LEU A 90 19.61 -3.29 -18.03
CA LEU A 90 20.81 -3.10 -18.85
C LEU A 90 21.15 -4.34 -19.68
N VAL A 91 21.08 -5.53 -19.07
CA VAL A 91 21.42 -6.80 -19.74
C VAL A 91 20.29 -7.34 -20.63
N SER A 92 19.03 -6.98 -20.38
CA SER A 92 17.87 -7.45 -21.15
C SER A 92 18.01 -7.18 -22.65
N THR A 93 17.81 -8.17 -23.50
CA THR A 93 17.89 -8.02 -24.96
C THR A 93 16.50 -7.92 -25.62
N PHE A 94 16.48 -7.69 -26.92
CA PHE A 94 15.23 -7.68 -27.69
C PHE A 94 14.63 -9.09 -27.76
N GLU A 95 15.48 -10.10 -27.94
CA GLU A 95 15.12 -11.51 -27.98
C GLU A 95 14.46 -11.94 -26.67
N ASP A 96 14.94 -11.46 -25.51
CA ASP A 96 14.32 -11.71 -24.21
C ASP A 96 12.87 -11.26 -24.16
N ILE A 97 12.56 -10.09 -24.75
CA ILE A 97 11.18 -9.54 -24.79
C ILE A 97 10.30 -10.33 -25.75
N VAL A 98 10.82 -10.71 -26.91
CA VAL A 98 10.11 -11.55 -27.88
C VAL A 98 9.79 -12.91 -27.27
N GLU A 99 10.76 -13.52 -26.60
CA GLU A 99 10.58 -14.80 -25.93
C GLU A 99 9.63 -14.71 -24.74
N HIS A 100 9.72 -13.60 -23.98
CA HIS A 100 8.80 -13.34 -22.89
C HIS A 100 7.35 -13.19 -23.37
N HIS A 101 7.12 -12.52 -24.51
CA HIS A 101 5.80 -12.41 -25.13
C HIS A 101 5.25 -13.79 -25.53
N ARG A 102 6.06 -14.63 -26.19
CA ARG A 102 5.67 -16.02 -26.51
C ARG A 102 5.35 -16.83 -25.27
N THR A 103 6.18 -16.71 -24.23
CA THR A 103 5.98 -17.41 -22.95
C THR A 103 4.64 -17.02 -22.32
N ILE A 104 4.28 -15.73 -22.31
CA ILE A 104 2.97 -15.27 -21.81
C ILE A 104 1.83 -15.86 -22.63
N LEU A 105 1.99 -15.96 -23.96
CA LEU A 105 0.98 -16.53 -24.86
C LEU A 105 0.97 -18.07 -24.90
N GLY A 106 1.98 -18.75 -24.35
CA GLY A 106 2.05 -20.21 -24.15
C GLY A 106 1.74 -20.71 -22.72
N ASP A 107 1.74 -19.84 -21.70
CA ASP A 107 1.38 -20.18 -20.30
C ASP A 107 0.00 -20.85 -20.16
N GLN A 108 -0.08 -22.08 -19.66
CA GLN A 108 -1.35 -22.79 -19.45
C GLN A 108 -2.15 -22.24 -18.26
N GLU A 109 -1.48 -21.60 -17.31
CA GLU A 109 -2.06 -21.21 -16.05
C GLU A 109 -2.70 -19.81 -16.14
N ARG A 110 -3.83 -19.70 -16.84
CA ARG A 110 -4.48 -18.40 -17.11
C ARG A 110 -5.84 -18.26 -16.45
N SER A 111 -6.15 -17.04 -16.03
CA SER A 111 -7.51 -16.63 -15.68
C SER A 111 -7.84 -15.31 -16.36
N VAL A 112 -8.99 -15.23 -17.01
CA VAL A 112 -9.49 -14.00 -17.62
C VAL A 112 -10.61 -13.44 -16.75
N ASN A 113 -10.32 -12.31 -16.10
CA ASN A 113 -11.29 -11.61 -15.28
C ASN A 113 -11.70 -10.31 -15.96
N CYS A 114 -13.01 -10.08 -16.04
CA CYS A 114 -13.56 -8.87 -16.65
C CYS A 114 -14.54 -8.13 -15.74
N LEU A 115 -14.48 -6.80 -15.81
CA LEU A 115 -15.47 -5.91 -15.23
C LEU A 115 -16.04 -5.01 -16.33
N PHE A 116 -17.35 -5.06 -16.48
CA PHE A 116 -18.14 -4.17 -17.32
C PHE A 116 -18.97 -3.26 -16.42
N SER A 117 -18.94 -1.95 -16.64
CA SER A 117 -19.97 -1.07 -16.09
C SER A 117 -20.12 0.22 -16.91
N GLY A 118 -21.30 0.84 -16.79
CA GLY A 118 -21.76 1.92 -17.65
C GLY A 118 -22.91 1.47 -18.54
N ASN A 119 -23.03 2.11 -19.71
CA ASN A 119 -24.06 1.81 -20.71
C ASN A 119 -23.71 0.53 -21.49
N VAL A 120 -24.01 -0.63 -20.92
CA VAL A 120 -23.77 -1.94 -21.53
C VAL A 120 -24.80 -2.93 -20.99
N SER A 121 -25.42 -3.69 -21.89
CA SER A 121 -26.36 -4.76 -21.57
C SER A 121 -25.62 -6.05 -21.18
N SER A 122 -26.33 -6.96 -20.51
CA SER A 122 -25.77 -8.27 -20.15
C SER A 122 -25.38 -9.09 -21.38
N THR A 123 -26.11 -8.95 -22.48
CA THR A 123 -25.83 -9.65 -23.75
C THR A 123 -24.56 -9.11 -24.39
N GLU A 124 -24.44 -7.79 -24.56
CA GLU A 124 -23.24 -7.15 -25.12
C GLU A 124 -21.98 -7.47 -24.31
N ALA A 125 -22.08 -7.47 -22.98
CA ALA A 125 -20.97 -7.86 -22.10
C ALA A 125 -20.54 -9.32 -22.31
N THR A 126 -21.51 -10.23 -22.46
CA THR A 126 -21.25 -11.66 -22.65
C THR A 126 -20.70 -11.95 -24.04
N ASP A 127 -21.21 -11.27 -25.07
CA ASP A 127 -20.76 -11.39 -26.46
C ASP A 127 -19.32 -10.89 -26.60
N PHE A 128 -19.00 -9.75 -26.00
CA PHE A 128 -17.64 -9.23 -25.97
C PHE A 128 -16.70 -10.17 -25.20
N PHE A 129 -17.12 -10.66 -24.03
CA PHE A 129 -16.30 -11.60 -23.24
C PHE A 129 -15.98 -12.88 -24.04
N SER A 130 -16.98 -13.43 -24.73
CA SER A 130 -16.83 -14.60 -25.59
C SER A 130 -15.88 -14.33 -26.77
N SER A 131 -15.99 -13.15 -27.38
CA SER A 131 -15.12 -12.71 -28.47
C SER A 131 -13.66 -12.56 -28.01
N ALA A 132 -13.44 -11.91 -26.85
CA ALA A 132 -12.11 -11.77 -26.26
C ALA A 132 -11.50 -13.14 -25.90
N LYS A 133 -12.30 -14.04 -25.31
CA LYS A 133 -11.88 -15.40 -24.97
C LYS A 133 -11.49 -16.20 -26.22
N SER A 134 -12.25 -16.08 -27.30
CA SER A 134 -11.93 -16.71 -28.59
C SER A 134 -10.58 -16.25 -29.13
N LYS A 135 -10.29 -14.95 -29.10
CA LYS A 135 -9.00 -14.38 -29.51
C LYS A 135 -7.84 -14.90 -28.66
N ILE A 136 -8.01 -14.96 -27.34
CA ILE A 136 -7.02 -15.54 -26.42
C ILE A 136 -6.75 -17.01 -26.75
N ARG A 137 -7.79 -17.79 -27.03
CA ARG A 137 -7.67 -19.21 -27.39
C ARG A 137 -6.92 -19.41 -28.71
N ILE A 138 -7.21 -18.57 -29.72
CA ILE A 138 -6.49 -18.60 -31.00
C ILE A 138 -5.00 -18.26 -30.79
N ALA A 139 -4.71 -17.22 -30.00
CA ALA A 139 -3.34 -16.82 -29.68
C ALA A 139 -2.58 -17.90 -28.90
N TYR A 140 -3.25 -18.64 -28.01
CA TYR A 140 -2.64 -19.77 -27.31
C TYR A 140 -2.29 -20.93 -28.25
N LYS A 141 -3.25 -21.36 -29.08
CA LYS A 141 -3.07 -22.45 -30.03
C LYS A 141 -1.98 -22.18 -31.07
N SER A 142 -1.66 -20.91 -31.34
CA SER A 142 -0.55 -20.57 -32.23
C SER A 142 0.83 -20.77 -31.58
N GLN A 143 0.90 -20.83 -30.24
CA GLN A 143 2.15 -21.01 -29.50
C GLN A 143 2.36 -22.44 -29.01
N THR A 144 1.29 -23.18 -28.71
CA THR A 144 1.39 -24.56 -28.18
C THR A 144 0.34 -25.48 -28.82
N PRO A 145 0.70 -26.75 -29.09
CA PRO A 145 -0.24 -27.76 -29.58
C PRO A 145 -1.15 -28.33 -28.49
N GLU A 146 -0.93 -27.97 -27.22
CA GLU A 146 -1.72 -28.46 -26.08
C GLU A 146 -3.16 -27.94 -26.14
N GLU A 147 -4.08 -28.72 -25.57
CA GLU A 147 -5.47 -28.29 -25.51
C GLU A 147 -5.64 -27.08 -24.59
N PHE A 148 -6.56 -26.19 -24.97
CA PHE A 148 -6.92 -25.06 -24.14
C PHE A 148 -7.89 -25.55 -23.06
N ASP A 149 -7.39 -25.71 -21.84
CA ASP A 149 -8.20 -26.06 -20.68
C ASP A 149 -8.96 -24.83 -20.16
N ASP A 150 -10.27 -24.78 -20.45
CA ASP A 150 -11.18 -23.74 -19.98
C ASP A 150 -11.44 -23.81 -18.46
N GLU A 151 -11.16 -24.96 -17.84
CA GLU A 151 -11.35 -25.22 -16.41
C GLU A 151 -10.05 -25.18 -15.61
N ALA A 152 -8.93 -24.82 -16.27
CA ALA A 152 -7.62 -24.70 -15.68
C ALA A 152 -7.69 -23.94 -14.35
N LYS A 153 -6.98 -24.46 -13.34
CA LYS A 153 -6.97 -23.90 -11.98
C LYS A 153 -6.73 -22.41 -12.06
N THR A 154 -7.74 -21.61 -11.68
CA THR A 154 -7.63 -20.17 -11.56
C THR A 154 -6.39 -19.87 -10.73
N LEU A 155 -5.34 -19.36 -11.37
CA LEU A 155 -4.17 -18.92 -10.63
C LEU A 155 -4.57 -17.74 -9.79
N ILE A 156 -4.64 -17.99 -8.50
CA ILE A 156 -4.70 -16.91 -7.56
C ILE A 156 -3.29 -16.68 -7.08
N LYS A 157 -2.58 -15.88 -7.86
CA LYS A 157 -1.32 -15.34 -7.39
C LYS A 157 -1.63 -14.42 -6.21
N ASN A 158 -1.01 -14.72 -5.08
CA ASN A 158 -0.98 -13.83 -3.93
C ASN A 158 -0.54 -12.45 -4.44
N GLY A 159 -1.38 -11.44 -4.23
CA GLY A 159 -1.11 -10.08 -4.66
C GLY A 159 0.05 -9.45 -3.91
N ILE A 160 0.00 -8.13 -3.75
CA ILE A 160 0.96 -7.39 -2.93
C ILE A 160 1.01 -8.04 -1.54
N PHE A 161 2.23 -8.27 -1.05
CA PHE A 161 2.47 -8.79 0.28
C PHE A 161 2.93 -7.66 1.17
N GLU A 162 2.07 -7.21 2.07
CA GLU A 162 2.46 -6.43 3.23
C GLU A 162 2.81 -7.38 4.37
N ARG A 163 4.02 -7.22 4.89
CA ARG A 163 4.51 -8.00 6.03
C ARG A 163 3.97 -7.44 7.35
N GLN A 164 3.89 -8.31 8.33
CA GLN A 164 3.49 -7.93 9.69
C GLN A 164 4.74 -7.70 10.52
N LEU A 165 4.80 -6.55 11.18
CA LEU A 165 5.74 -6.31 12.26
C LEU A 165 5.29 -7.08 13.51
N HIS A 166 6.23 -7.58 14.30
CA HIS A 166 5.91 -8.20 15.58
C HIS A 166 5.31 -7.15 16.54
N GLN A 167 4.41 -7.59 17.42
CA GLN A 167 3.82 -6.67 18.41
C GLN A 167 4.92 -6.13 19.34
N GLY A 168 4.96 -4.81 19.51
CA GLY A 168 6.01 -4.12 20.27
C GLY A 168 7.34 -3.99 19.52
N GLU A 169 7.41 -4.32 18.24
CA GLU A 169 8.58 -4.14 17.40
C GLU A 169 8.73 -2.67 16.96
N ASN A 170 9.96 -2.18 17.04
CA ASN A 170 10.33 -0.83 16.63
C ASN A 170 11.56 -0.90 15.73
N ILE A 171 11.37 -0.57 14.45
CA ILE A 171 12.43 -0.61 13.43
C ILE A 171 12.67 0.82 12.93
N GLU A 172 13.94 1.20 12.85
CA GLU A 172 14.37 2.48 12.30
C GLU A 172 15.32 2.23 11.12
N LEU A 173 14.93 2.74 9.95
CA LEU A 173 15.70 2.70 8.72
C LEU A 173 16.45 4.02 8.56
N HIS A 174 17.78 3.98 8.42
CA HIS A 174 18.62 5.17 8.34
C HIS A 174 19.41 5.18 7.04
N PHE A 175 19.05 6.08 6.12
CA PHE A 175 19.70 6.16 4.80
C PHE A 175 20.08 7.58 4.45
N ASN A 176 21.26 7.79 3.85
CA ASN A 176 21.56 9.07 3.21
C ASN A 176 20.69 9.25 1.95
N THR A 177 20.33 10.50 1.65
CA THR A 177 19.73 10.84 0.38
C THR A 177 20.69 10.50 -0.75
N LYS A 178 20.18 9.83 -1.79
CA LYS A 178 20.91 9.62 -3.05
C LYS A 178 20.76 10.82 -4.00
N ASN A 179 19.99 11.85 -3.64
CA ASN A 179 19.85 13.09 -4.40
C ASN A 179 20.88 14.12 -3.94
N ALA A 180 21.86 14.40 -4.80
CA ALA A 180 22.93 15.35 -4.50
C ALA A 180 22.46 16.80 -4.33
N GLN A 181 21.24 17.19 -4.67
CA GLN A 181 20.72 18.55 -4.43
C GLN A 181 19.78 18.63 -3.24
N GLU A 182 19.50 17.51 -2.56
CA GLU A 182 18.55 17.46 -1.46
C GLU A 182 19.19 17.90 -0.14
N GLU A 183 18.83 19.09 0.33
CA GLU A 183 19.25 19.61 1.63
C GLU A 183 18.39 19.11 2.78
N ASN A 184 17.13 18.72 2.51
CA ASN A 184 16.17 18.33 3.53
C ASN A 184 16.38 16.89 3.98
N GLY A 185 16.26 16.64 5.28
CA GLY A 185 16.00 15.31 5.81
C GLY A 185 14.51 14.99 5.81
N ALA A 186 14.16 13.71 5.80
CA ALA A 186 12.80 13.23 5.90
C ALA A 186 12.63 12.14 6.96
N VAL A 187 11.47 12.15 7.60
CA VAL A 187 11.01 11.09 8.51
C VAL A 187 9.63 10.65 8.09
N LEU A 188 9.50 9.35 7.78
CA LEU A 188 8.22 8.68 7.63
C LEU A 188 8.04 7.70 8.80
N CYS A 189 7.21 8.06 9.77
CA CYS A 189 6.86 7.23 10.91
C CYS A 189 5.52 6.54 10.65
N THR A 190 5.50 5.22 10.71
CA THR A 190 4.33 4.40 10.42
C THR A 190 4.01 3.48 11.60
N TYR A 191 2.77 3.53 12.08
CA TYR A 191 2.20 2.61 13.06
C TYR A 191 1.30 1.61 12.35
N GLN A 192 1.64 0.33 12.40
CA GLN A 192 0.87 -0.76 11.79
C GLN A 192 -0.13 -1.33 12.80
N SER A 193 -1.39 -1.53 12.36
CA SER A 193 -2.39 -2.20 13.19
C SER A 193 -2.10 -3.69 13.34
N ALA A 194 -2.13 -4.18 14.58
CA ALA A 194 -2.11 -5.60 14.89
C ALA A 194 -3.43 -6.31 14.53
N ILE A 195 -4.52 -5.55 14.40
CA ILE A 195 -5.84 -6.06 13.99
C ILE A 195 -5.98 -5.83 12.47
N PRO A 196 -6.29 -6.86 11.68
CA PRO A 196 -6.56 -6.70 10.26
C PRO A 196 -7.72 -5.73 10.00
N SER A 197 -7.63 -5.00 8.90
CA SER A 197 -8.61 -4.00 8.51
C SER A 197 -9.93 -4.64 8.05
N PHE A 198 -11.02 -3.89 8.20
CA PHE A 198 -12.35 -4.30 7.81
C PHE A 198 -12.48 -4.43 6.29
N LYS A 199 -12.68 -5.66 5.81
CA LYS A 199 -12.99 -5.97 4.40
C LYS A 199 -14.47 -6.21 4.12
N GLY A 200 -15.30 -6.34 5.15
CA GLY A 200 -16.73 -6.69 5.07
C GLY A 200 -17.14 -7.63 6.19
N GLU A 201 -18.42 -7.63 6.58
CA GLU A 201 -18.93 -8.40 7.74
C GLU A 201 -18.59 -9.90 7.62
N ASN A 202 -18.83 -10.49 6.44
CA ASN A 202 -18.61 -11.93 6.20
C ASN A 202 -17.14 -12.32 5.95
N PHE A 203 -16.26 -11.33 5.93
CA PHE A 203 -14.86 -11.49 5.57
C PHE A 203 -13.92 -11.08 6.71
N SER A 204 -14.40 -10.29 7.67
CA SER A 204 -13.55 -9.68 8.68
C SER A 204 -13.77 -10.32 10.04
N GLN A 205 -12.76 -10.22 10.89
CA GLN A 205 -12.88 -10.56 12.30
C GLN A 205 -13.88 -9.60 12.99
N PRO A 206 -14.54 -10.01 14.09
CA PRO A 206 -15.54 -9.17 14.78
C PRO A 206 -15.03 -7.78 15.16
N LEU A 207 -13.77 -7.66 15.58
CA LEU A 207 -13.16 -6.39 16.00
C LEU A 207 -12.67 -5.51 14.84
N ALA A 208 -12.63 -6.02 13.61
CA ALA A 208 -12.05 -5.30 12.48
C ALA A 208 -12.87 -4.05 12.12
N LEU A 209 -14.20 -4.13 12.15
CA LEU A 209 -15.08 -3.01 11.83
C LEU A 209 -14.85 -1.84 12.81
N HIS A 210 -14.83 -2.15 14.10
CA HIS A 210 -14.60 -1.17 15.16
C HIS A 210 -13.18 -0.59 15.07
N SER A 211 -12.15 -1.44 15.00
CA SER A 211 -10.75 -1.01 14.89
C SER A 211 -10.50 -0.12 13.66
N SER A 212 -10.95 -0.52 12.47
CA SER A 212 -10.79 0.29 11.25
C SER A 212 -11.54 1.61 11.32
N SER A 213 -12.72 1.62 11.93
CA SER A 213 -13.51 2.84 12.14
C SER A 213 -12.78 3.81 13.07
N ALA A 214 -12.28 3.31 14.20
CA ALA A 214 -11.54 4.09 15.18
C ALA A 214 -10.21 4.63 14.63
N ILE A 215 -9.42 3.82 13.90
CA ILE A 215 -8.17 4.29 13.27
C ILE A 215 -8.45 5.40 12.25
N ARG A 216 -9.51 5.28 11.44
CA ARG A 216 -9.90 6.32 10.47
C ARG A 216 -10.31 7.61 11.15
N LEU A 217 -11.08 7.52 12.24
CA LEU A 217 -11.50 8.69 13.02
C LEU A 217 -10.30 9.35 13.72
N LEU A 218 -9.42 8.54 14.34
CA LEU A 218 -8.15 9.04 14.93
C LEU A 218 -7.31 9.79 13.89
N CYS A 219 -7.11 9.24 12.69
CA CYS A 219 -6.38 9.93 11.62
C CYS A 219 -7.08 11.22 11.15
N HIS A 220 -8.40 11.28 11.21
CA HIS A 220 -9.16 12.49 10.88
C HIS A 220 -8.95 13.59 11.92
N ILE A 221 -9.04 13.25 13.21
CA ILE A 221 -8.83 14.16 14.34
C ILE A 221 -7.38 14.61 14.42
N LEU A 222 -6.42 13.67 14.36
CA LEU A 222 -4.98 13.92 14.53
C LEU A 222 -4.39 14.87 13.48
N ARG A 223 -5.02 14.98 12.30
CA ARG A 223 -4.50 15.75 11.16
C ARG A 223 -4.26 17.22 11.46
N GLU A 224 -5.22 17.91 12.08
CA GLU A 224 -5.08 19.34 12.38
C GLU A 224 -4.06 19.57 13.52
N PRO A 225 -4.14 18.89 14.68
CA PRO A 225 -3.23 19.13 15.80
C PRO A 225 -1.78 18.81 15.45
N LEU A 226 -1.54 17.76 14.65
CA LEU A 226 -0.19 17.42 14.16
C LEU A 226 0.37 18.53 13.27
N PHE A 227 -0.43 19.02 12.33
CA PHE A 227 -0.02 20.12 11.48
C PHE A 227 0.26 21.37 12.32
N ASN A 228 -0.67 21.76 13.18
CA ASN A 228 -0.50 22.94 14.03
C ASN A 228 0.75 22.84 14.93
N SER A 229 0.97 21.70 15.58
CA SER A 229 2.12 21.49 16.48
C SER A 229 3.45 21.50 15.71
N LEU A 230 3.63 20.58 14.77
CA LEU A 230 4.92 20.35 14.12
C LEU A 230 5.20 21.38 13.01
N ARG A 231 4.18 21.84 12.26
CA ARG A 231 4.34 22.80 11.16
C ARG A 231 4.19 24.25 11.60
N THR A 232 3.16 24.60 12.38
CA THR A 232 2.87 26.00 12.69
C THR A 232 3.67 26.51 13.89
N LYS A 233 3.64 25.77 15.01
CA LYS A 233 4.29 26.19 16.26
C LYS A 233 5.78 25.91 16.27
N GLN A 234 6.18 24.66 16.05
CA GLN A 234 7.59 24.26 16.05
C GLN A 234 8.31 24.56 14.72
N GLN A 235 7.54 24.80 13.65
CA GLN A 235 8.05 25.12 12.32
C GLN A 235 9.09 24.12 11.80
N LEU A 236 8.91 22.83 12.07
CA LEU A 236 9.92 21.80 11.81
C LEU A 236 10.22 21.64 10.33
N GLY A 237 9.24 21.70 9.45
CA GLY A 237 9.42 21.42 8.03
C GLY A 237 8.37 22.08 7.17
N TYR A 238 8.58 22.16 5.86
CA TYR A 238 7.55 22.67 4.94
C TYR A 238 6.41 21.66 4.74
N ILE A 239 6.75 20.37 4.74
CA ILE A 239 5.81 19.26 4.60
C ILE A 239 5.70 18.56 5.94
N VAL A 240 4.51 18.62 6.52
CA VAL A 240 4.10 17.84 7.70
C VAL A 240 2.71 17.30 7.37
N SER A 241 2.54 16.00 7.42
CA SER A 241 1.25 15.37 7.12
C SER A 241 1.06 14.09 7.91
N SER A 242 -0.15 13.86 8.39
CA SER A 242 -0.62 12.52 8.76
C SER A 242 -1.64 11.98 7.76
N SER A 243 -1.62 10.67 7.58
CA SER A 243 -2.53 9.95 6.69
C SER A 243 -2.95 8.61 7.29
N TYR A 244 -4.19 8.24 7.01
CA TYR A 244 -4.63 6.86 7.06
C TYR A 244 -4.20 6.17 5.76
N GLU A 245 -3.51 5.03 5.89
CA GLU A 245 -3.06 4.21 4.76
C GLU A 245 -3.55 2.78 4.91
N ILE A 246 -3.80 2.12 3.78
CA ILE A 246 -4.14 0.70 3.73
C ILE A 246 -3.07 -0.03 2.95
N GLY A 247 -2.43 -1.00 3.60
CA GLY A 247 -1.62 -2.02 2.92
C GLY A 247 -2.47 -3.27 2.64
N ILE A 248 -2.04 -4.10 1.70
CA ILE A 248 -2.67 -5.37 1.37
C ILE A 248 -1.66 -6.50 1.54
N SER A 249 -2.03 -7.54 2.27
CA SER A 249 -1.26 -8.78 2.38
C SER A 249 -2.10 -9.93 1.85
N SER A 250 -1.59 -10.67 0.85
CA SER A 250 -2.23 -11.89 0.38
C SER A 250 -1.45 -13.10 0.88
N GLN A 251 -2.12 -14.13 1.39
CA GLN A 251 -1.47 -15.41 1.71
C GLN A 251 -2.19 -16.56 1.06
N SER A 252 -1.41 -17.52 0.56
CA SER A 252 -1.89 -18.85 0.23
C SER A 252 -1.78 -19.71 1.48
N ASN A 253 -2.91 -20.26 1.95
CA ASN A 253 -2.89 -21.19 3.09
C ASN A 253 -2.06 -22.45 2.73
N GLU A 254 -1.38 -23.04 3.72
CA GLU A 254 -0.53 -24.24 3.57
C GLU A 254 -1.29 -25.47 3.02
N ASN A 255 -2.63 -25.46 3.13
CA ASN A 255 -3.52 -26.48 2.56
C ASN A 255 -3.95 -26.17 1.11
N GLY A 256 -3.37 -25.16 0.47
CA GLY A 256 -3.28 -25.05 -0.98
C GLY A 256 -4.43 -24.41 -1.76
N GLN A 257 -5.58 -23.98 -1.20
CA GLN A 257 -6.68 -23.51 -2.08
C GLN A 257 -7.54 -22.30 -1.66
N VAL A 258 -7.18 -21.49 -0.66
CA VAL A 258 -7.83 -20.16 -0.50
C VAL A 258 -6.78 -19.06 -0.33
N PRO A 259 -6.72 -18.10 -1.26
CA PRO A 259 -5.91 -16.90 -1.14
C PRO A 259 -6.65 -15.91 -0.24
N LEU A 260 -6.07 -15.65 0.92
CA LEU A 260 -6.65 -14.75 1.88
C LEU A 260 -6.04 -13.37 1.73
N THR A 261 -6.82 -12.45 1.16
CA THR A 261 -6.45 -11.04 1.10
C THR A 261 -6.83 -10.36 2.41
N THR A 262 -5.83 -9.82 3.08
CA THR A 262 -5.92 -9.21 4.40
C THR A 262 -5.47 -7.75 4.28
N PRO A 263 -6.40 -6.78 4.32
CA PRO A 263 -6.03 -5.37 4.36
C PRO A 263 -5.50 -5.00 5.74
N LEU A 264 -4.55 -4.06 5.78
CA LEU A 264 -3.87 -3.62 6.99
C LEU A 264 -3.99 -2.12 7.14
N ASP A 265 -4.43 -1.65 8.30
CA ASP A 265 -4.55 -0.23 8.61
C ASP A 265 -3.23 0.33 9.15
N PHE A 266 -2.87 1.53 8.69
CA PHE A 266 -1.71 2.26 9.15
C PHE A 266 -2.06 3.70 9.53
N ILE A 267 -1.39 4.20 10.56
CA ILE A 267 -1.25 5.63 10.84
C ILE A 267 0.14 6.03 10.37
N SER A 268 0.21 6.88 9.34
CA SER A 268 1.48 7.36 8.78
C SER A 268 1.65 8.85 9.06
N ILE A 269 2.84 9.25 9.52
CA ILE A 269 3.25 10.64 9.76
C ILE A 269 4.50 10.89 8.94
N ASN A 270 4.44 11.88 8.05
CA ASN A 270 5.53 12.27 7.16
C ASN A 270 5.97 13.70 7.47
N VAL A 271 7.27 13.89 7.69
CA VAL A 271 7.89 15.19 7.94
C VAL A 271 9.10 15.35 7.02
N LEU A 272 9.12 16.41 6.23
CA LEU A 272 10.28 16.85 5.44
C LEU A 272 10.81 18.14 6.02
N SER A 273 12.05 18.14 6.50
CA SER A 273 12.64 19.23 7.28
C SER A 273 14.07 19.53 6.86
N GLN A 274 14.40 20.82 6.84
CA GLN A 274 15.76 21.31 6.76
C GLN A 274 16.25 21.91 8.09
N LYS A 275 15.49 21.77 9.18
CA LYS A 275 15.81 22.46 10.45
C LYS A 275 16.44 21.56 11.49
N MET A 276 16.13 20.27 11.45
CA MET A 276 16.59 19.30 12.43
C MET A 276 17.02 18.01 11.75
N ALA A 277 17.86 17.23 12.43
CA ALA A 277 18.23 15.91 11.94
C ALA A 277 17.03 14.94 12.06
N PRO A 278 16.96 13.90 11.20
CA PRO A 278 15.89 12.92 11.26
C PRO A 278 15.62 12.33 12.66
N PRO A 279 16.62 11.94 13.49
CA PRO A 279 16.35 11.42 14.84
C PRO A 279 15.61 12.41 15.75
N ASP A 280 16.01 13.68 15.75
CA ASP A 280 15.34 14.72 16.56
C ASP A 280 13.87 14.90 16.13
N ILE A 281 13.58 14.73 14.84
CA ILE A 281 12.21 14.77 14.32
C ILE A 281 11.40 13.57 14.83
N VAL A 282 12.01 12.38 14.94
CA VAL A 282 11.36 11.21 15.54
C VAL A 282 10.97 11.50 16.99
N ASP A 283 11.88 12.11 17.75
CA ASP A 283 11.61 12.50 19.14
C ASP A 283 10.46 13.51 19.23
N ARG A 284 10.41 14.52 18.34
CA ARG A 284 9.27 15.46 18.28
C ARG A 284 7.95 14.78 17.91
N ILE A 285 7.98 13.76 17.05
CA ILE A 285 6.79 12.97 16.74
C ILE A 285 6.35 12.18 17.98
N ASP A 286 7.27 11.56 18.71
CA ASP A 286 6.95 10.83 19.94
C ASP A 286 6.39 11.76 21.05
N GLU A 287 6.99 12.94 21.25
CA GLU A 287 6.47 13.98 22.14
C GLU A 287 5.05 14.42 21.74
N PHE A 288 4.83 14.64 20.44
CA PHE A 288 3.50 14.99 19.93
C PHE A 288 2.48 13.89 20.18
N ILE A 289 2.81 12.62 19.93
CA ILE A 289 1.91 11.48 20.15
C ILE A 289 1.50 11.39 21.62
N GLN A 290 2.44 11.59 22.55
CA GLN A 290 2.12 11.62 23.98
C GLN A 290 1.22 12.81 24.37
N ALA A 291 1.48 13.99 23.81
CA ALA A 291 0.64 15.17 24.05
C ALA A 291 -0.77 15.02 23.45
N PHE A 292 -0.86 14.45 22.23
CA PHE A 292 -2.13 14.20 21.56
C PHE A 292 -2.99 13.20 22.33
N ARG A 293 -2.37 12.18 22.94
CA ARG A 293 -3.08 11.25 23.84
C ARG A 293 -3.80 12.00 24.97
N LYS A 294 -3.11 12.91 25.66
CA LYS A 294 -3.69 13.72 26.75
C LYS A 294 -4.81 14.63 26.23
N SER A 295 -4.61 15.21 25.05
CA SER A 295 -5.65 16.02 24.39
C SER A 295 -6.92 15.20 24.12
N LEU A 296 -6.76 13.94 23.69
CA LEU A 296 -7.87 13.03 23.41
C LEU A 296 -8.64 12.65 24.69
N GLU A 297 -7.97 12.50 25.83
CA GLU A 297 -8.61 12.25 27.13
C GLU A 297 -9.53 13.40 27.57
N THR A 298 -9.13 14.64 27.28
CA THR A 298 -9.89 15.84 27.68
C THR A 298 -10.84 16.35 26.59
N MET A 299 -10.80 15.77 25.39
CA MET A 299 -11.61 16.20 24.25
C MET A 299 -13.10 16.00 24.53
N PRO A 300 -13.96 17.04 24.44
CA PRO A 300 -15.40 16.89 24.63
C PRO A 300 -16.00 15.87 23.66
N GLU A 301 -16.98 15.08 24.13
CA GLU A 301 -17.68 14.11 23.26
C GLU A 301 -18.37 14.79 22.07
N SER A 302 -18.84 16.03 22.25
CA SER A 302 -19.43 16.83 21.15
C SER A 302 -18.43 17.05 20.01
N GLU A 303 -17.16 17.33 20.32
CA GLU A 303 -16.12 17.54 19.32
C GLU A 303 -15.78 16.24 18.58
N ILE A 304 -15.74 15.12 19.31
CA ILE A 304 -15.56 13.78 18.72
C ILE A 304 -16.72 13.47 17.75
N ASN A 305 -17.95 13.78 18.15
CA ASN A 305 -19.14 13.58 17.31
C ASN A 305 -19.11 14.46 16.05
N ASP A 306 -18.67 15.71 16.14
CA ASP A 306 -18.53 16.59 14.98
C ASP A 306 -17.50 16.05 13.98
N HIS A 307 -16.37 15.54 14.48
CA HIS A 307 -15.37 14.85 13.65
C HIS A 307 -15.92 13.55 13.03
N ALA A 308 -16.66 12.76 13.81
CA ALA A 308 -17.28 11.53 13.35
C ALA A 308 -18.29 11.80 12.22
N GLU A 309 -19.15 12.81 12.37
CA GLU A 309 -20.15 13.17 11.38
C GLU A 309 -19.52 13.73 10.11
N SER A 310 -18.49 14.57 10.24
CA SER A 310 -17.71 15.10 9.11
C SER A 310 -17.06 13.97 8.30
N LEU A 311 -16.44 13.00 8.98
CA LEU A 311 -15.81 11.85 8.34
C LEU A 311 -16.85 10.91 7.70
N ALA A 312 -17.96 10.62 8.39
CA ALA A 312 -19.03 9.77 7.89
C ALA A 312 -19.69 10.38 6.63
N THR A 313 -19.99 11.68 6.66
CA THR A 313 -20.51 12.42 5.50
C THR A 313 -19.55 12.35 4.33
N LYS A 314 -18.24 12.51 4.58
CA LYS A 314 -17.21 12.39 3.55
C LYS A 314 -17.15 10.98 2.94
N LEU A 315 -17.28 9.94 3.76
CA LEU A 315 -17.28 8.54 3.30
C LEU A 315 -18.52 8.20 2.47
N LEU A 316 -19.68 8.75 2.84
CA LEU A 316 -20.96 8.47 2.18
C LEU A 316 -21.22 9.32 0.93
N LYS A 317 -20.30 10.24 0.58
CA LYS A 317 -20.44 11.07 -0.61
C LYS A 317 -20.57 10.18 -1.86
N PRO A 318 -21.62 10.37 -2.69
CA PRO A 318 -21.81 9.57 -3.88
C PRO A 318 -20.67 9.77 -4.86
N ILE A 319 -20.31 8.69 -5.55
CA ILE A 319 -19.26 8.73 -6.57
C ILE A 319 -19.82 9.47 -7.79
N GLN A 320 -19.18 10.58 -8.16
CA GLN A 320 -19.67 11.48 -9.21
C GLN A 320 -19.19 11.09 -10.63
N LYS A 321 -18.23 10.18 -10.72
CA LYS A 321 -17.58 9.80 -11.99
C LYS A 321 -17.57 8.29 -12.13
N LEU A 322 -18.10 7.80 -13.25
CA LEU A 322 -18.13 6.37 -13.57
C LEU A 322 -16.74 5.73 -13.49
N GLN A 323 -15.69 6.40 -13.99
CA GLN A 323 -14.33 5.88 -13.92
C GLN A 323 -13.83 5.65 -12.48
N THR A 324 -14.23 6.51 -11.54
CA THR A 324 -13.87 6.36 -10.12
C THR A 324 -14.59 5.15 -9.51
N GLU A 325 -15.88 4.99 -9.83
CA GLU A 325 -16.69 3.85 -9.40
C GLU A 325 -16.15 2.53 -9.95
N ALA A 326 -15.93 2.48 -11.26
CA ALA A 326 -15.29 1.39 -12.00
C ALA A 326 -13.97 0.96 -11.35
N SER A 327 -13.09 1.93 -11.06
CA SER A 327 -11.77 1.66 -10.49
C SER A 327 -11.86 1.11 -9.06
N LEU A 328 -12.81 1.64 -8.25
CA LEU A 328 -13.07 1.14 -6.90
C LEU A 328 -13.60 -0.30 -6.95
N HIS A 329 -14.55 -0.58 -7.84
CA HIS A 329 -15.11 -1.90 -8.00
C HIS A 329 -14.09 -2.91 -8.52
N ASN A 330 -13.30 -2.55 -9.53
CA ASN A 330 -12.23 -3.39 -10.05
C ASN A 330 -11.18 -3.70 -9.00
N ALA A 331 -10.71 -2.69 -8.24
CA ALA A 331 -9.77 -2.91 -7.15
C ALA A 331 -10.32 -3.87 -6.09
N ARG A 332 -11.63 -3.84 -5.85
CA ARG A 332 -12.29 -4.75 -4.91
C ARG A 332 -12.37 -6.18 -5.43
N ILE A 333 -12.74 -6.34 -6.71
CA ILE A 333 -12.77 -7.64 -7.40
C ILE A 333 -11.37 -8.25 -7.44
N GLU A 334 -10.36 -7.47 -7.86
CA GLU A 334 -8.97 -7.93 -7.91
C GLU A 334 -8.47 -8.41 -6.54
N ARG A 335 -8.91 -7.75 -5.45
CA ARG A 335 -8.49 -8.10 -4.09
C ARG A 335 -9.22 -9.30 -3.50
N TYR A 336 -10.56 -9.34 -3.62
CA TYR A 336 -11.40 -10.28 -2.87
C TYR A 336 -12.16 -11.28 -3.75
N GLY A 337 -12.27 -11.02 -5.05
CA GLY A 337 -12.89 -11.93 -6.02
C GLY A 337 -12.29 -13.33 -5.98
N PRO A 338 -10.95 -13.50 -5.89
CA PRO A 338 -10.35 -14.82 -5.77
C PRO A 338 -10.77 -15.58 -4.50
N GLU A 339 -10.82 -14.90 -3.35
CA GLU A 339 -11.27 -15.50 -2.08
C GLU A 339 -12.75 -15.92 -2.16
N VAL A 340 -13.60 -15.07 -2.77
CA VAL A 340 -15.03 -15.35 -3.01
C VAL A 340 -15.21 -16.57 -3.92
N TYR A 341 -14.45 -16.64 -5.02
CA TYR A 341 -14.50 -17.74 -5.98
C TYR A 341 -14.15 -19.08 -5.34
N CYS A 342 -13.08 -19.14 -4.53
CA CYS A 342 -12.72 -20.36 -3.83
C CYS A 342 -13.79 -20.81 -2.83
N ARG A 343 -14.37 -19.88 -2.05
CA ARG A 343 -15.47 -20.20 -1.11
C ARG A 343 -16.71 -20.73 -1.84
N LEU A 344 -16.98 -20.24 -3.05
CA LEU A 344 -18.08 -20.73 -3.89
C LEU A 344 -17.85 -22.19 -4.33
N LYS A 345 -16.66 -22.51 -4.85
CA LYS A 345 -16.30 -23.87 -5.30
C LYS A 345 -16.30 -24.90 -4.16
N GLN A 346 -15.77 -24.54 -2.98
CA GLN A 346 -15.80 -25.45 -1.83
C GLN A 346 -17.21 -25.79 -1.35
N GLY A 347 -18.18 -24.90 -1.57
CA GLY A 347 -19.58 -25.13 -1.23
C GLY A 347 -20.36 -25.97 -2.24
N SER A 348 -19.83 -26.26 -3.43
CA SER A 348 -20.47 -27.11 -4.44
C SER A 348 -20.04 -28.58 -4.35
N ASP A 349 -18.90 -28.88 -3.72
CA ASP A 349 -18.38 -30.25 -3.58
C ASP A 349 -18.94 -31.02 -2.37
N VAL A 350 -19.68 -30.35 -1.48
CA VAL A 350 -20.36 -30.96 -0.32
C VAL A 350 -21.86 -31.06 -0.60
N SER A 351 -22.25 -31.92 -1.53
CA SER A 351 -23.63 -32.39 -1.68
C SER A 351 -23.71 -33.84 -1.22
N GLY A 352 -24.06 -34.03 0.04
CA GLY A 352 -24.26 -35.33 0.66
C GLY A 352 -24.48 -35.17 2.15
N GLU A 353 -25.69 -34.73 2.51
CA GLU A 353 -26.37 -34.78 3.81
C GLU A 353 -26.90 -33.42 4.29
N ASP A 354 -28.19 -33.45 4.61
CA ASP A 354 -29.03 -32.33 5.02
C ASP A 354 -28.47 -31.63 6.26
N ILE A 355 -28.05 -30.37 6.09
CA ILE A 355 -27.90 -29.45 7.21
C ILE A 355 -28.79 -28.24 6.92
N GLN A 356 -29.94 -28.19 7.60
CA GLN A 356 -30.73 -26.97 7.76
C GLN A 356 -29.87 -25.95 8.53
N VAL A 357 -29.29 -24.98 7.83
CA VAL A 357 -28.68 -23.80 8.45
C VAL A 357 -29.25 -22.56 7.79
N GLY A 358 -30.04 -21.82 8.58
CA GLY A 358 -30.28 -20.40 8.34
C GLY A 358 -28.95 -19.64 8.45
N SER A 359 -28.27 -19.47 7.33
CA SER A 359 -27.22 -18.47 7.15
C SER A 359 -27.25 -18.01 5.72
N SER A 360 -27.52 -16.72 5.55
CA SER A 360 -27.85 -16.04 4.30
C SER A 360 -26.83 -16.32 3.19
N GLY A 361 -27.30 -16.33 1.93
CA GLY A 361 -26.46 -16.42 0.72
C GLY A 361 -25.51 -15.22 0.50
N ASP A 362 -25.20 -14.46 1.54
CA ASP A 362 -24.40 -13.24 1.53
C ASP A 362 -22.92 -13.47 1.87
N SER A 363 -22.57 -14.60 2.50
CA SER A 363 -21.17 -15.00 2.77
C SER A 363 -20.37 -15.35 1.51
N LYS A 364 -21.07 -15.48 0.38
CA LYS A 364 -20.58 -15.87 -0.95
C LYS A 364 -20.48 -14.68 -1.93
N LYS A 365 -20.71 -13.44 -1.48
CA LYS A 365 -20.69 -12.24 -2.33
C LYS A 365 -19.55 -11.30 -1.98
N ILE A 366 -19.08 -10.52 -2.96
CA ILE A 366 -18.13 -9.44 -2.72
C ILE A 366 -18.78 -8.40 -1.79
N PRO A 367 -18.11 -7.93 -0.72
CA PRO A 367 -18.71 -7.09 0.31
C PRO A 367 -18.87 -5.62 -0.12
N TRP A 368 -19.81 -5.28 -0.99
CA TRP A 368 -19.94 -3.94 -1.58
C TRP A 368 -20.28 -2.81 -0.59
N ASN A 369 -20.86 -3.12 0.57
CA ASN A 369 -21.43 -2.17 1.51
C ASN A 369 -20.46 -1.64 2.59
N THR A 370 -19.17 -1.96 2.54
CA THR A 370 -18.24 -1.63 3.65
C THR A 370 -18.19 -0.17 4.04
N THR A 371 -18.32 0.75 3.06
CA THR A 371 -18.30 2.19 3.35
C THR A 371 -19.48 2.61 4.22
N LYS A 372 -20.66 2.00 4.03
CA LYS A 372 -21.84 2.27 4.85
C LYS A 372 -21.66 1.74 6.27
N ALA A 373 -21.15 0.52 6.42
CA ALA A 373 -20.86 -0.08 7.72
C ALA A 373 -19.82 0.74 8.51
N LEU A 374 -18.73 1.15 7.85
CA LEU A 374 -17.71 2.02 8.44
C LEU A 374 -18.31 3.37 8.87
N ALA A 375 -19.05 4.05 8.00
CA ALA A 375 -19.65 5.35 8.33
C ALA A 375 -20.64 5.26 9.50
N SER A 376 -21.45 4.20 9.54
CA SER A 376 -22.38 3.95 10.64
C SER A 376 -21.64 3.71 11.95
N THR A 377 -20.57 2.91 11.92
CA THR A 377 -19.78 2.60 13.11
C THR A 377 -19.04 3.84 13.62
N ILE A 378 -18.45 4.63 12.71
CA ILE A 378 -17.75 5.88 13.04
C ILE A 378 -18.64 6.84 13.84
N ARG A 379 -19.92 6.98 13.47
CA ARG A 379 -20.89 7.83 14.17
C ARG A 379 -21.19 7.38 15.61
N GLY A 380 -20.97 6.11 15.92
CA GLY A 380 -21.22 5.54 17.24
C GLY A 380 -19.98 5.43 18.13
N LEU A 381 -18.80 5.84 17.67
CA LEU A 381 -17.57 5.77 18.45
C LEU A 381 -17.52 6.88 19.50
N GLY A 382 -17.19 6.52 20.73
CA GLY A 382 -16.93 7.47 21.81
C GLY A 382 -15.45 7.64 22.12
N ARG A 383 -15.13 8.51 23.07
CA ARG A 383 -13.74 8.76 23.51
C ARG A 383 -13.00 7.49 23.93
N GLN A 384 -13.66 6.59 24.66
CA GLN A 384 -13.01 5.37 25.18
C GLN A 384 -12.54 4.44 24.06
N ASP A 385 -13.33 4.31 22.99
CA ASP A 385 -12.99 3.51 21.81
C ASP A 385 -11.73 4.05 21.12
N LEU A 386 -11.62 5.37 21.04
CA LEU A 386 -10.49 6.07 20.46
C LEU A 386 -9.24 5.94 21.32
N LEU A 387 -9.36 6.07 22.64
CA LEU A 387 -8.23 5.91 23.56
C LEU A 387 -7.67 4.48 23.53
N GLU A 388 -8.55 3.47 23.59
CA GLU A 388 -8.12 2.06 23.52
C GLU A 388 -7.40 1.76 22.19
N THR A 389 -7.98 2.21 21.08
CA THR A 389 -7.36 2.03 19.76
C THR A 389 -6.05 2.79 19.65
N PHE A 390 -5.99 4.03 20.13
CA PHE A 390 -4.79 4.86 20.08
C PHE A 390 -3.65 4.25 20.91
N ASP A 391 -3.94 3.79 22.13
CA ASP A 391 -2.97 3.13 23.00
C ASP A 391 -2.45 1.84 22.38
N ARG A 392 -3.34 1.00 21.84
CA ARG A 392 -2.94 -0.22 21.12
C ARG A 392 -1.98 0.09 19.97
N MET A 393 -2.25 1.14 19.20
CA MET A 393 -1.47 1.52 18.01
C MET A 393 -0.13 2.19 18.35
N THR A 394 -0.08 3.01 19.40
CA THR A 394 1.02 3.97 19.62
C THR A 394 1.81 3.75 20.90
N HIS A 395 1.29 3.00 21.87
CA HIS A 395 1.97 2.80 23.15
C HIS A 395 3.30 2.03 22.96
N PRO A 396 4.43 2.45 23.58
CA PRO A 396 5.74 1.86 23.33
C PRO A 396 5.88 0.35 23.55
N SER A 397 5.07 -0.25 24.43
CA SER A 397 5.11 -1.69 24.70
C SER A 397 4.32 -2.54 23.70
N THR A 398 3.37 -1.95 22.96
CA THR A 398 2.45 -2.65 22.05
C THR A 398 2.60 -2.23 20.60
N ARG A 399 3.11 -1.03 20.35
CA ARG A 399 3.21 -0.44 19.02
C ARG A 399 4.03 -1.30 18.08
N SER A 400 3.55 -1.43 16.86
CA SER A 400 4.30 -2.00 15.74
C SER A 400 4.73 -0.82 14.87
N ARG A 401 5.94 -0.32 15.08
CA ARG A 401 6.41 0.95 14.53
C ARG A 401 7.57 0.74 13.55
N LEU A 402 7.45 1.35 12.39
CA LEU A 402 8.52 1.48 11.40
C LEU A 402 8.77 2.96 11.14
N VAL A 403 10.01 3.39 11.30
CA VAL A 403 10.44 4.75 11.03
C VAL A 403 11.48 4.72 9.91
N SER A 404 11.25 5.50 8.85
CA SER A 404 12.20 5.66 7.76
C SER A 404 12.79 7.07 7.80
N CYS A 405 14.06 7.15 8.20
CA CYS A 405 14.86 8.36 8.32
C CYS A 405 15.78 8.49 7.11
N VAL A 406 15.54 9.51 6.29
CA VAL A 406 16.42 9.88 5.18
C VAL A 406 17.15 11.18 5.50
N TYR A 407 18.47 11.14 5.41
CA TYR A 407 19.35 12.23 5.79
C TYR A 407 19.70 13.08 4.56
N GLY A 408 19.34 14.36 4.60
CA GLY A 408 19.71 15.34 3.57
C GLY A 408 21.11 15.92 3.81
N LYS A 409 21.60 16.74 2.88
CA LYS A 409 22.94 17.34 2.97
C LYS A 409 23.19 18.19 4.22
N LYS A 410 22.15 18.82 4.77
CA LYS A 410 22.33 19.71 5.93
C LYS A 410 22.60 18.94 7.23
N PHE A 411 22.02 17.75 7.35
CA PHE A 411 22.22 16.86 8.48
C PHE A 411 22.53 15.47 7.93
N PRO A 412 23.74 15.23 7.39
CA PRO A 412 24.08 13.96 6.78
C PRO A 412 24.23 12.87 7.85
N LEU A 413 23.94 11.61 7.48
CA LEU A 413 24.25 10.47 8.32
C LEU A 413 25.78 10.32 8.37
N LYS A 414 26.37 10.41 9.56
CA LYS A 414 27.81 10.23 9.77
C LYS A 414 28.20 8.78 9.48
N GLU A 415 29.18 8.57 8.61
CA GLU A 415 29.76 7.26 8.37
C GLU A 415 30.67 6.88 9.56
N GLY A 416 30.30 5.82 10.30
CA GLY A 416 31.19 5.10 11.23
C GLY A 416 31.76 5.86 12.44
N SER A 417 31.03 5.86 13.57
CA SER A 417 31.63 5.73 14.91
C SER A 417 30.59 5.19 15.89
N ASP A 418 30.84 4.02 16.49
CA ASP A 418 30.18 3.45 17.66
C ASP A 418 28.66 3.65 17.81
N ARG A 419 27.88 2.73 17.25
CA ARG A 419 26.60 2.31 17.87
C ARG A 419 26.74 0.98 18.60
N GLY A 420 27.91 0.74 19.20
CA GLY A 420 28.08 -0.20 20.31
C GLY A 420 27.72 0.52 21.60
N THR A 421 26.64 0.09 22.25
CA THR A 421 26.33 0.32 23.68
C THR A 421 26.85 1.64 24.28
N SER A 422 26.14 2.75 24.09
CA SER A 422 26.50 3.99 24.78
C SER A 422 26.22 3.89 26.29
N ILE A 423 27.21 3.42 27.05
CA ILE A 423 27.41 3.77 28.46
C ILE A 423 28.11 5.13 28.43
N VAL A 424 27.39 6.17 28.84
CA VAL A 424 27.95 7.51 28.98
C VAL A 424 28.80 7.55 30.25
N SER A 425 30.13 7.58 30.11
CA SER A 425 31.04 8.02 31.17
C SER A 425 31.50 9.45 30.87
N SER A 426 31.15 10.35 31.78
CA SER A 426 31.53 11.76 31.78
C SER A 426 33.01 11.96 32.08
N THR A 427 33.69 12.77 31.27
CA THR A 427 34.80 13.62 31.73
C THR A 427 34.91 14.84 30.80
N ALA A 428 34.74 16.03 31.37
CA ALA A 428 34.98 17.32 30.72
C ALA A 428 36.39 17.83 31.07
N PRO A 429 37.02 18.66 30.21
CA PRO A 429 38.01 19.63 30.64
C PRO A 429 37.42 21.05 30.76
N SER A 430 38.13 21.88 31.51
CA SER A 430 37.70 23.00 32.34
C SER A 430 37.71 24.41 31.70
N ALA A 431 36.65 25.18 32.02
CA ALA A 431 36.57 26.63 32.34
C ALA A 431 36.82 27.72 31.26
N PRO A 432 36.35 29.00 31.42
CA PRO A 432 35.63 29.59 32.55
C PRO A 432 34.29 30.31 32.26
N GLN A 433 33.58 30.45 33.39
CA GLN A 433 32.38 31.19 33.79
C GLN A 433 31.89 32.40 32.97
N ALA A 434 30.58 32.38 32.65
CA ALA A 434 29.70 33.54 32.74
C ALA A 434 28.29 33.07 33.16
N SER A 435 27.75 33.72 34.18
CA SER A 435 26.54 33.39 34.93
C SER A 435 25.25 33.82 34.25
N SER A 436 24.29 32.91 34.07
CA SER A 436 22.86 33.22 34.26
C SER A 436 22.05 31.93 34.41
N SER A 437 21.26 31.88 35.48
CA SER A 437 20.42 30.81 36.00
C SER A 437 19.57 30.05 34.97
N ALA A 438 19.77 28.74 34.87
CA ALA A 438 18.82 27.80 34.27
C ALA A 438 18.34 26.83 35.36
N LEU A 439 17.03 26.85 35.61
CA LEU A 439 16.32 25.88 36.45
C LEU A 439 16.46 24.49 35.83
N SER A 440 17.10 23.59 36.58
CA SER A 440 17.25 22.18 36.26
C SER A 440 15.91 21.46 36.32
N PHE A 441 15.33 21.14 35.16
CA PHE A 441 14.31 20.10 35.03
C PHE A 441 15.01 18.76 34.86
N ASP A 442 15.36 18.16 35.98
CA ASP A 442 15.80 16.78 36.04
C ASP A 442 14.66 15.93 36.61
N ARG A 443 14.50 14.71 36.07
CA ARG A 443 13.47 13.68 36.34
C ARG A 443 12.19 13.76 35.48
N PHE A 444 12.08 12.83 34.53
CA PHE A 444 11.07 11.75 34.47
C PHE A 444 11.22 11.01 33.13
N PHE A 445 12.21 10.12 33.01
CA PHE A 445 12.31 9.17 31.89
C PHE A 445 11.62 7.85 32.29
N PRO A 446 10.55 7.40 31.61
CA PRO A 446 10.09 6.03 31.77
C PRO A 446 10.97 5.09 30.92
N LYS A 447 11.54 4.10 31.62
CA LYS A 447 12.10 2.79 31.22
C LYS A 447 12.24 2.48 29.71
N LYS A 448 13.47 2.11 29.32
CA LYS A 448 13.92 1.53 28.04
C LYS A 448 12.83 0.74 27.32
N ILE A 449 12.39 1.26 26.17
CA ILE A 449 11.61 0.54 25.16
C ILE A 449 12.46 -0.69 24.74
N LYS A 450 11.82 -1.84 24.47
CA LYS A 450 12.47 -3.01 23.83
C LYS A 450 13.40 -2.52 22.71
N THR A 451 14.60 -3.09 22.62
CA THR A 451 15.69 -2.72 21.72
C THR A 451 15.19 -2.28 20.33
N THR A 452 15.22 -0.99 20.04
CA THR A 452 14.97 -0.45 18.70
C THR A 452 15.97 -1.07 17.73
N LYS A 453 15.47 -1.66 16.65
CA LYS A 453 16.32 -2.26 15.63
C LYS A 453 16.68 -1.21 14.58
N ILE A 454 17.97 -0.99 14.38
CA ILE A 454 18.50 -0.06 13.39
C ILE A 454 18.90 -0.83 12.13
N VAL A 455 18.52 -0.32 10.97
CA VAL A 455 18.92 -0.82 9.66
C VAL A 455 19.43 0.36 8.84
N ASP A 456 20.67 0.30 8.39
CA ASP A 456 21.36 1.40 7.70
C ASP A 456 21.92 1.02 6.32
N SER A 457 21.77 -0.23 5.92
CA SER A 457 22.15 -0.72 4.60
C SER A 457 20.97 -1.38 3.88
N PHE A 458 20.94 -1.27 2.55
CA PHE A 458 19.90 -1.90 1.74
C PHE A 458 19.98 -3.43 1.79
N PRO A 459 21.17 -4.08 1.75
CA PRO A 459 21.27 -5.52 1.97
C PRO A 459 20.71 -5.98 3.32
N ASP A 460 20.97 -5.25 4.41
CA ASP A 460 20.42 -5.58 5.73
C ASP A 460 18.91 -5.38 5.79
N LEU A 461 18.38 -4.39 5.06
CA LEU A 461 16.94 -4.22 4.88
C LEU A 461 16.32 -5.44 4.20
N LEU A 462 16.91 -5.93 3.10
CA LEU A 462 16.42 -7.12 2.40
C LEU A 462 16.54 -8.39 3.26
N LYS A 463 17.64 -8.54 4.02
CA LYS A 463 17.84 -9.62 4.99
C LYS A 463 16.82 -9.55 6.12
N HIS A 464 16.48 -8.37 6.60
CA HIS A 464 15.47 -8.24 7.64
C HIS A 464 14.07 -8.51 7.11
N ARG A 465 13.77 -8.06 5.90
CA ARG A 465 12.50 -8.35 5.22
C ARG A 465 12.21 -9.84 5.16
N SER A 466 13.23 -10.68 4.91
CA SER A 466 13.03 -12.13 4.79
C SER A 466 12.64 -12.81 6.11
N VAL A 467 13.00 -12.23 7.26
CA VAL A 467 12.64 -12.77 8.59
C VAL A 467 11.33 -12.23 9.14
N LEU A 468 10.78 -11.15 8.58
CA LEU A 468 9.50 -10.62 9.00
C LEU A 468 8.35 -11.58 8.64
N PRO A 469 7.43 -11.86 9.59
CA PRO A 469 6.37 -12.83 9.37
C PRO A 469 5.41 -12.35 8.29
N LYS A 470 4.82 -13.33 7.58
CA LYS A 470 3.60 -13.08 6.81
C LYS A 470 2.46 -12.75 7.78
N PHE A 471 1.57 -11.85 7.38
CA PHE A 471 0.56 -11.31 8.30
C PHE A 471 -0.46 -12.37 8.75
N SER A 472 -0.62 -12.66 10.04
CA SER A 472 -1.60 -13.67 10.47
C SER A 472 -3.04 -13.17 10.33
N PRO A 473 -3.92 -13.83 9.55
CA PRO A 473 -5.31 -13.43 9.39
C PRO A 473 -6.18 -13.72 10.62
N ALA A 474 -5.71 -14.60 11.51
CA ALA A 474 -6.36 -14.95 12.76
C ALA A 474 -6.18 -13.87 13.85
N GLY A 475 -5.36 -12.84 13.58
CA GLY A 475 -4.94 -11.88 14.60
C GLY A 475 -3.95 -12.50 15.61
N PRO A 476 -3.60 -11.79 16.70
CA PRO A 476 -2.77 -12.36 17.75
C PRO A 476 -3.50 -13.53 18.42
N SER A 477 -2.97 -14.75 18.23
CA SER A 477 -3.37 -15.93 19.00
C SER A 477 -2.98 -15.71 20.46
N THR A 478 -3.94 -15.83 21.38
CA THR A 478 -3.70 -15.79 22.83
C THR A 478 -3.09 -17.08 23.38
N LYS A 479 -2.63 -18.03 22.56
CA LYS A 479 -1.94 -19.23 23.02
C LYS A 479 -0.75 -19.59 22.12
N ALA A 480 0.45 -19.24 22.57
CA ALA A 480 1.68 -19.84 22.08
C ALA A 480 1.79 -21.25 22.67
N ASN A 481 1.81 -22.29 21.83
CA ASN A 481 2.19 -23.64 22.23
C ASN A 481 3.58 -23.92 21.63
N PRO A 482 4.65 -24.14 22.44
CA PRO A 482 6.03 -24.10 21.96
C PRO A 482 6.54 -25.41 21.30
N ASN A 483 5.68 -26.39 21.02
CA ASN A 483 6.11 -27.72 20.58
C ASN A 483 5.53 -28.16 19.23
N ALA A 484 5.83 -27.43 18.15
CA ALA A 484 5.68 -27.95 16.79
C ALA A 484 7.05 -27.97 16.12
N GLY A 485 7.67 -29.16 16.11
CA GLY A 485 8.99 -29.41 15.55
C GLY A 485 9.03 -29.14 14.05
N ILE A 486 10.08 -28.44 13.64
CA ILE A 486 10.38 -28.09 12.25
C ILE A 486 11.10 -29.28 11.61
N LEU A 487 10.48 -29.92 10.62
CA LEU A 487 11.16 -30.82 9.69
C LEU A 487 11.23 -30.12 8.32
N PHE A 488 12.42 -29.63 7.97
CA PHE A 488 12.71 -28.98 6.69
C PHE A 488 13.03 -30.02 5.63
N THR A 489 12.30 -30.02 4.52
CA THR A 489 12.80 -30.48 3.22
C THR A 489 12.52 -29.38 2.20
N MET A 490 13.60 -28.73 1.73
CA MET A 490 13.54 -27.72 0.67
C MET A 490 13.41 -28.41 -0.70
N GLN A 491 12.38 -28.05 -1.45
CA GLN A 491 12.35 -28.27 -2.89
C GLN A 491 12.04 -26.93 -3.58
N LYS A 492 13.09 -26.33 -4.18
CA LYS A 492 13.00 -25.10 -4.97
C LYS A 492 12.38 -25.42 -6.33
N HIS A 493 11.23 -24.85 -6.63
CA HIS A 493 10.81 -24.61 -8.02
C HIS A 493 10.53 -23.12 -8.21
N HIS A 494 11.29 -22.49 -9.09
CA HIS A 494 11.05 -21.13 -9.58
C HIS A 494 10.33 -21.24 -10.93
N ARG A 495 9.04 -20.88 -10.96
CA ARG A 495 8.34 -20.44 -12.18
C ARG A 495 7.45 -19.25 -11.83
N ARG A 496 7.63 -18.14 -12.55
CA ARG A 496 6.84 -16.91 -12.40
C ARG A 496 5.65 -16.98 -13.38
N ALA A 497 4.43 -16.99 -12.87
CA ALA A 497 3.19 -16.99 -13.67
C ALA A 497 2.61 -15.58 -13.90
N PHE A 498 1.88 -15.40 -15.01
CA PHE A 498 1.29 -14.13 -15.48
C PHE A 498 -0.23 -14.25 -15.74
N VAL A 499 -1.03 -13.26 -15.32
CA VAL A 499 -2.52 -13.21 -15.38
C VAL A 499 -2.99 -12.15 -16.39
N VAL A 500 -3.98 -12.44 -17.23
CA VAL A 500 -4.55 -11.47 -18.20
C VAL A 500 -5.93 -10.99 -17.73
N GLY A 501 -6.12 -9.69 -17.48
CA GLY A 501 -7.41 -9.08 -17.08
C GLY A 501 -7.89 -7.99 -18.03
N LEU A 502 -9.19 -7.96 -18.35
CA LEU A 502 -9.80 -7.05 -19.32
C LEU A 502 -10.93 -6.21 -18.68
N GLY A 503 -10.86 -4.88 -18.72
CA GLY A 503 -11.95 -4.00 -18.25
C GLY A 503 -12.33 -2.97 -19.30
N LEU A 504 -13.64 -2.82 -19.58
CA LEU A 504 -14.19 -1.92 -20.59
C LEU A 504 -15.32 -1.06 -19.98
N PHE A 505 -15.26 0.27 -20.11
CA PHE A 505 -16.23 1.22 -19.51
C PHE A 505 -16.67 2.37 -20.43
N GLY A 506 -17.98 2.44 -20.69
CA GLY A 506 -18.66 3.40 -21.59
C GLY A 506 -18.91 4.81 -21.04
N ALA A 507 -18.51 5.84 -21.81
CA ALA A 507 -18.77 7.31 -21.84
C ALA A 507 -18.00 8.25 -20.88
N THR A 508 -16.93 8.97 -21.35
CA THR A 508 -16.29 10.15 -20.69
C THR A 508 -15.33 10.94 -21.62
N ILE A 509 -15.24 12.28 -21.48
CA ILE A 509 -14.25 13.20 -22.13
C ILE A 509 -13.02 13.50 -21.24
N VAL A 510 -11.87 13.56 -21.95
CA VAL A 510 -10.45 13.95 -21.73
C VAL A 510 -10.04 14.81 -20.52
N GLY A 511 -8.95 14.37 -19.86
CA GLY A 511 -8.02 15.22 -19.10
C GLY A 511 -6.97 14.42 -18.30
N VAL A 512 -5.71 14.45 -18.75
CA VAL A 512 -4.53 14.02 -17.98
C VAL A 512 -3.98 15.22 -17.21
N THR A 513 -3.83 15.07 -15.90
CA THR A 513 -2.85 15.85 -15.12
C THR A 513 -1.87 14.87 -14.52
N MET A 514 -0.58 15.02 -14.87
CA MET A 514 0.49 14.43 -14.08
C MET A 514 0.47 15.08 -12.70
N MET A 515 0.24 14.29 -11.64
CA MET A 515 0.50 14.73 -10.27
C MET A 515 1.83 14.16 -9.80
N ASN A 516 2.86 15.00 -9.90
CA ASN A 516 3.87 15.12 -8.86
C ASN A 516 3.17 15.55 -7.56
N HIS A 517 3.55 14.96 -6.42
CA HIS A 517 3.19 15.50 -5.12
C HIS A 517 3.89 16.86 -4.90
N TYR A 518 3.27 17.93 -5.39
CA TYR A 518 3.52 19.31 -4.97
C TYR A 518 2.21 19.86 -4.40
N SER A 519 2.16 19.96 -3.07
CA SER A 519 1.23 20.81 -2.35
C SER A 519 1.62 22.26 -2.60
N GLY A 520 0.82 22.96 -3.40
CA GLY A 520 0.98 24.37 -3.74
C GLY A 520 -0.37 25.08 -3.67
N ASP A 521 -0.43 25.99 -2.72
CA ASP A 521 -1.50 26.92 -2.37
C ASP A 521 -1.96 27.79 -3.55
N ARG A 522 -3.27 28.06 -3.64
CA ARG A 522 -3.83 29.17 -4.43
C ARG A 522 -5.04 29.76 -3.70
N SER A 523 -4.75 30.78 -2.91
CA SER A 523 -5.69 31.85 -2.60
C SER A 523 -5.50 33.03 -3.56
N GLN A 524 -6.61 33.71 -3.83
CA GLN A 524 -6.77 35.02 -4.48
C GLN A 524 -6.73 35.12 -6.02
N ARG A 525 -7.93 35.26 -6.61
CA ARG A 525 -8.19 36.25 -7.68
C ARG A 525 -9.52 36.97 -7.39
N ARG A 526 -9.44 38.28 -7.16
CA ARG A 526 -10.57 39.23 -7.24
C ARG A 526 -10.83 39.60 -8.71
N PRO A 527 -12.05 40.06 -9.07
CA PRO A 527 -12.41 40.34 -10.44
C PRO A 527 -11.89 41.72 -10.88
N ARG A 528 -11.57 41.87 -12.17
CA ARG A 528 -11.46 43.18 -12.82
C ARG A 528 -12.28 43.18 -14.09
N SER A 529 -13.08 44.24 -14.17
CA SER A 529 -14.02 44.67 -15.18
C SER A 529 -13.40 44.93 -16.54
N GLU A 530 -14.27 44.82 -17.55
CA GLU A 530 -14.38 45.60 -18.80
C GLU A 530 -13.37 46.72 -19.05
N LEU A 531 -12.80 46.77 -20.26
CA LEU A 531 -13.13 47.74 -21.34
C LEU A 531 -12.03 47.76 -22.42
N THR A 532 -12.46 47.64 -23.69
CA THR A 532 -12.00 48.32 -24.93
C THR A 532 -10.50 48.67 -25.09
N LYS A 533 -9.81 48.37 -26.18
CA LYS A 533 -10.10 48.53 -27.62
C LYS A 533 -9.33 47.48 -28.42
#